data_AF-A0A956TE80-F1
#
_entry.id   AF-A0A956TE80-F1
#
_cell.length_a   1.000
_cell.length_b   1.000
_cell.length_c   1.000
_cell.angle_alpha   90.00
_cell.angle_beta   90.00
_cell.angle_gamma   90.00
#
_symmetry.space_group_name_H-M   'P 1'
#
loop_
_entity.id
_entity.type
_entity.pdbx_description
1 polymer ?
#
loop_
_entity_poly.entity_id
_entity_poly.type
_entity_poly.pdbx_seq_one_letter_code
_entity_poly.pdbx_strand_id
1 'polypeptide(L)'
;GLARSHDFSTVTASGSVLGTPAYMAPEQIQEAAPSASSDQYALGVMTYEFLTGQPPFMAETAIALVMMHIGDEPQPPSSRRPDVSPALDAVVLKMLAKEPAERYPDVSAALAALREALLE
;
A
#
# COMPACT_ATOMS: atom_id res chain seq x y z
N GLY A 1 -5.69 -2.88 -21.62
CA GLY A 1 -4.34 -3.15 -21.13
C GLY A 1 -3.56 -1.86 -21.15
N LEU A 2 -3.19 -1.35 -19.98
CA LEU A 2 -2.45 -0.08 -19.82
C LEU A 2 -1.02 -0.35 -19.33
N ALA A 3 -0.40 -1.42 -19.83
CA ALA A 3 0.97 -1.75 -19.50
C ALA A 3 1.90 -1.18 -20.57
N ARG A 4 2.29 0.09 -20.39
CA ARG A 4 3.64 0.66 -20.68
C ARG A 4 3.56 2.18 -20.86
N SER A 5 4.02 2.89 -19.85
CA SER A 5 4.86 4.07 -20.05
C SER A 5 5.83 4.12 -18.87
N HIS A 6 7.10 3.86 -19.18
CA HIS A 6 8.22 4.18 -18.31
C HIS A 6 8.26 5.71 -18.15
N ASP A 7 7.69 6.22 -17.07
CA ASP A 7 7.98 7.56 -16.58
C ASP A 7 8.14 7.45 -15.05
N PHE A 8 9.25 6.83 -14.63
CA PHE A 8 9.67 6.92 -13.24
C PHE A 8 10.16 8.35 -13.00
N SER A 9 9.41 9.06 -12.15
CA SER A 9 9.82 10.25 -11.40
C SER A 9 10.34 11.43 -12.23
N THR A 10 9.43 12.24 -12.76
CA THR A 10 9.66 13.69 -12.88
C THR A 10 8.87 14.39 -11.78
N VAL A 11 9.57 14.87 -10.74
CA VAL A 11 9.04 15.90 -9.85
C VAL A 11 8.94 17.16 -10.69
N THR A 12 7.73 17.61 -11.01
CA THR A 12 7.58 18.86 -11.76
C THR A 12 7.91 20.03 -10.85
N ALA A 13 8.39 21.15 -11.40
CA ALA A 13 8.73 22.38 -10.67
C ALA A 13 7.55 22.99 -9.88
N SER A 14 6.36 22.40 -9.96
CA SER A 14 5.14 22.78 -9.23
C SER A 14 4.81 21.85 -8.06
N GLY A 15 5.67 20.89 -7.71
CA GLY A 15 5.45 19.97 -6.59
C GLY A 15 4.49 18.81 -6.88
N SER A 16 4.08 18.60 -8.14
CA SER A 16 3.33 17.40 -8.52
C SER A 16 4.30 16.26 -8.83
N VAL A 17 4.16 15.17 -8.07
CA VAL A 17 4.78 13.88 -8.39
C VAL A 17 3.98 13.27 -9.53
N LEU A 18 4.62 12.96 -10.66
CA LEU A 18 3.99 12.22 -11.74
C LEU A 18 3.75 10.77 -11.29
N GLY A 19 2.49 10.45 -11.01
CA GLY A 19 2.02 9.16 -10.45
C GLY A 19 0.97 9.38 -9.37
N THR A 20 0.42 8.30 -8.81
CA THR A 20 -0.42 8.37 -7.60
C THR A 20 0.41 7.88 -6.40
N PRO A 21 1.19 8.76 -5.73
CA PRO A 21 2.14 8.37 -4.67
C PRO A 21 1.48 7.59 -3.52
N ALA A 22 0.16 7.70 -3.37
CA ALA A 22 -0.63 7.01 -2.35
C ALA A 22 -0.53 5.48 -2.40
N TYR A 23 -0.15 4.87 -3.52
CA TYR A 23 -0.11 3.40 -3.67
C TYR A 23 1.31 2.85 -3.94
N MET A 24 2.34 3.71 -3.90
CA MET A 24 3.69 3.31 -4.24
C MET A 24 4.32 2.50 -3.10
N ALA A 25 4.94 1.37 -3.43
CA ALA A 25 5.63 0.56 -2.44
C ALA A 25 6.95 1.23 -1.99
N PRO A 26 7.39 1.01 -0.73
CA PRO A 26 8.63 1.58 -0.18
C PRO A 26 9.86 1.32 -1.04
N GLU A 27 9.97 0.13 -1.62
CA GLU A 27 11.08 -0.26 -2.49
C GLU A 27 11.06 0.46 -3.84
N GLN A 28 9.89 0.82 -4.38
CA GLN A 28 9.78 1.54 -5.66
C GLN A 28 10.24 2.99 -5.52
N ILE A 29 10.07 3.58 -4.33
CA ILE A 29 10.56 4.92 -4.01
C ILE A 29 12.10 4.92 -3.94
N GLN A 30 12.68 3.82 -3.47
CA GLN A 30 14.13 3.62 -3.32
C GLN A 30 14.78 3.07 -4.61
N GLU A 31 14.18 3.34 -5.77
CA GLU A 31 14.68 3.00 -7.11
C GLU A 31 14.71 1.50 -7.46
N ALA A 32 13.95 0.65 -6.75
CA ALA A 32 13.75 -0.74 -7.18
C ALA A 32 12.73 -0.82 -8.34
N ALA A 33 13.00 -1.71 -9.29
CA ALA A 33 12.01 -2.05 -10.32
C ALA A 33 10.74 -2.64 -9.67
N PRO A 34 9.55 -2.34 -10.20
CA PRO A 34 8.31 -2.98 -9.75
C PRO A 34 8.42 -4.51 -9.78
N SER A 35 7.86 -5.15 -8.76
CA SER A 35 7.83 -6.59 -8.60
C SER A 35 6.46 -7.05 -8.11
N ALA A 36 6.24 -8.37 -8.05
CA ALA A 36 5.00 -8.92 -7.48
C ALA A 36 4.77 -8.46 -6.02
N SER A 37 5.86 -8.21 -5.28
CA SER A 37 5.77 -7.69 -3.91
C SER A 37 5.29 -6.24 -3.85
N SER A 38 5.69 -5.40 -4.82
CA SER A 38 5.22 -4.01 -4.85
C SER A 38 3.74 -3.93 -5.25
N ASP A 39 3.29 -4.81 -6.15
CA ASP A 39 1.86 -4.91 -6.51
C ASP A 39 1.00 -5.37 -5.32
N GLN A 40 1.52 -6.29 -4.51
CA GLN A 40 0.88 -6.72 -3.27
C GLN A 40 0.75 -5.57 -2.26
N TYR A 41 1.78 -4.74 -2.12
CA TYR A 41 1.72 -3.55 -1.27
C TYR A 41 0.64 -2.58 -1.74
N ALA A 42 0.62 -2.27 -3.04
CA ALA A 42 -0.41 -1.40 -3.63
C ALA A 42 -1.82 -1.96 -3.41
N LEU A 43 -2.01 -3.27 -3.55
CA LEU A 43 -3.27 -3.94 -3.23
C LEU A 43 -3.63 -3.83 -1.74
N GLY A 44 -2.65 -3.87 -0.85
CA GLY A 44 -2.83 -3.64 0.59
C GLY A 44 -3.35 -2.23 0.87
N VAL A 45 -2.77 -1.21 0.22
CA VAL A 45 -3.24 0.18 0.32
C VAL A 45 -4.68 0.32 -0.19
N MET A 46 -4.98 -0.26 -1.36
CA MET A 46 -6.35 -0.23 -1.91
C MET A 46 -7.35 -0.95 -1.00
N THR A 47 -6.96 -2.08 -0.41
CA THR A 47 -7.82 -2.85 0.50
C THR A 47 -8.10 -2.03 1.77
N TYR A 48 -7.08 -1.38 2.34
CA TYR A 48 -7.25 -0.46 3.45
C TYR A 48 -8.24 0.66 3.12
N GLU A 49 -8.11 1.25 1.93
CA GLU A 49 -8.99 2.32 1.47
C GLU A 49 -10.42 1.84 1.23
N PHE A 50 -10.63 0.65 0.68
CA PHE A 50 -11.97 0.07 0.54
C PHE A 50 -12.63 -0.21 1.88
N LEU A 51 -11.86 -0.63 2.88
CA LEU A 51 -12.38 -0.90 4.22
C LEU A 51 -12.75 0.41 4.93
N THR A 52 -11.87 1.41 4.90
CA THR A 52 -11.96 2.59 5.75
C THR A 52 -12.48 3.85 5.05
N GLY A 53 -12.56 3.85 3.71
CA GLY A 53 -12.89 5.00 2.87
C GLY A 53 -11.74 5.97 2.65
N GLN A 54 -10.55 5.72 3.19
CA GLN A 54 -9.35 6.56 3.03
C GLN A 54 -8.08 5.71 2.98
N PRO A 55 -7.01 6.14 2.30
CA PRO A 55 -5.74 5.41 2.30
C PRO A 55 -5.10 5.38 3.71
N PRO A 56 -4.14 4.47 3.96
CA PRO A 56 -3.46 4.34 5.25
C PRO A 56 -2.65 5.60 5.61
N PHE A 57 -2.16 6.33 4.61
CA PHE A 57 -1.37 7.55 4.79
C PHE A 57 -1.99 8.71 4.01
N MET A 58 -1.96 9.88 4.62
CA MET A 58 -2.38 11.14 4.00
C MET A 58 -1.42 12.24 4.45
N ALA A 59 -0.98 13.07 3.51
CA ALA A 59 -0.13 14.21 3.79
C ALA A 59 -0.44 15.37 2.84
N GLU A 60 -0.09 16.59 3.26
CA GLU A 60 -0.30 17.80 2.46
C GLU A 60 0.63 17.89 1.24
N THR A 61 1.77 17.20 1.29
CA THR A 61 2.75 17.18 0.20
C THR A 61 3.04 15.75 -0.24
N ALA A 62 3.32 15.58 -1.53
CA ALA A 62 3.65 14.28 -2.09
C ALA A 62 4.93 13.69 -1.47
N ILE A 63 5.92 14.53 -1.14
CA ILE A 63 7.15 14.09 -0.47
C ILE A 63 6.85 13.55 0.93
N ALA A 64 6.02 14.25 1.71
CA ALA A 64 5.64 13.77 3.04
C ALA A 64 4.89 12.42 2.97
N LEU A 65 3.99 12.26 1.99
CA LEU A 65 3.27 11.01 1.77
C LEU A 65 4.23 9.86 1.44
N VAL A 66 5.19 10.11 0.55
CA VAL A 66 6.25 9.15 0.18
C VAL A 66 7.08 8.75 1.41
N MET A 67 7.43 9.70 2.27
CA MET A 67 8.18 9.42 3.51
C MET A 67 7.37 8.56 4.49
N MET A 68 6.06 8.78 4.61
CA MET A 68 5.17 7.91 5.40
C MET A 68 5.15 6.48 4.85
N HIS A 69 5.10 6.31 3.53
CA HIS A 69 5.21 4.98 2.92
C HIS A 69 6.54 4.30 3.25
N ILE A 70 7.66 5.03 3.30
CA ILE A 70 8.97 4.46 3.67
C ILE A 70 9.03 4.08 5.15
N GLY A 71 8.65 4.99 6.06
CA GLY A 71 9.02 4.89 7.48
C GLY A 71 7.89 4.62 8.47
N ASP A 72 6.65 4.99 8.15
CA ASP A 72 5.57 5.02 9.15
C ASP A 72 4.75 3.75 9.12
N GLU A 73 4.43 3.17 10.28
CA GLU A 73 3.52 2.03 10.36
C GLU A 73 2.06 2.48 10.15
N PRO A 74 1.30 1.81 9.26
CA PRO A 74 -0.11 2.13 9.06
C PRO A 74 -0.90 1.76 10.32
N GLN A 75 -1.82 2.63 10.73
CA GLN A 75 -2.78 2.29 11.78
C GLN A 75 -3.69 1.15 11.29
N PRO A 76 -4.14 0.22 12.15
CA PRO A 76 -5.05 -0.85 11.73
C PRO A 76 -6.35 -0.28 11.14
N PRO A 77 -6.94 -0.88 10.09
CA PRO A 77 -8.26 -0.48 9.58
C PRO A 77 -9.33 -0.30 10.66
N SER A 78 -9.36 -1.17 11.67
CA SER A 78 -10.30 -1.12 12.80
C SER A 78 -10.21 0.18 13.63
N SER A 79 -9.06 0.85 13.63
CA SER A 79 -8.90 2.16 14.29
C SER A 79 -9.78 3.25 13.68
N ARG A 80 -10.11 3.11 12.39
CA ARG A 80 -10.99 4.03 11.65
C ARG A 80 -12.40 3.49 11.53
N ARG A 81 -12.54 2.17 11.38
CA ARG A 81 -13.82 1.50 11.14
C ARG A 81 -13.97 0.32 12.10
N PRO A 82 -14.59 0.52 13.29
CA PRO A 82 -14.61 -0.47 14.38
C PRO A 82 -15.31 -1.80 14.07
N ASP A 83 -16.05 -1.90 12.97
CA ASP A 83 -16.67 -3.14 12.48
C ASP A 83 -15.71 -4.01 11.66
N VAL A 84 -14.49 -3.54 11.35
CA VAL A 84 -13.45 -4.36 10.73
C VAL A 84 -12.88 -5.33 11.76
N SER A 85 -12.82 -6.61 11.40
CA SER A 85 -12.34 -7.66 12.28
C SER A 85 -10.82 -7.56 12.53
N PRO A 86 -10.32 -8.02 13.69
CA PRO A 86 -8.88 -8.10 13.94
C PRO A 86 -8.12 -8.98 12.94
N ALA A 87 -8.80 -9.98 12.35
CA ALA A 87 -8.23 -10.81 11.30
C ALA A 87 -7.96 -10.00 10.02
N LEU A 88 -8.91 -9.16 9.61
CA LEU A 88 -8.72 -8.25 8.48
C LEU A 88 -7.61 -7.24 8.74
N ASP A 89 -7.50 -6.70 9.96
CA ASP A 89 -6.39 -5.83 10.33
C ASP A 89 -5.04 -6.53 10.09
N ALA A 90 -4.88 -7.75 10.62
CA ALA A 90 -3.64 -8.50 10.52
C ALA A 90 -3.23 -8.74 9.05
N VAL A 91 -4.19 -9.11 8.20
CA VAL A 91 -3.92 -9.34 6.78
C VAL A 91 -3.51 -8.06 6.06
N VAL A 92 -4.26 -6.97 6.26
CA VAL A 92 -3.97 -5.68 5.62
C VAL A 92 -2.63 -5.12 6.09
N LEU A 93 -2.35 -5.15 7.39
CA LEU A 93 -1.08 -4.68 7.94
C LEU A 93 0.10 -5.49 7.42
N LYS A 94 -0.05 -6.83 7.28
CA LYS A 94 0.99 -7.67 6.69
C LYS A 94 1.25 -7.37 5.21
N MET A 95 0.21 -7.08 4.43
CA MET A 95 0.39 -6.64 3.03
C MET A 95 1.10 -5.28 2.94
N LEU A 96 0.96 -4.43 3.95
CA LEU A 96 1.57 -3.11 4.06
C LEU A 96 2.92 -3.10 4.79
N ALA A 97 3.50 -4.28 5.09
CA ALA A 97 4.82 -4.36 5.70
C ALA A 97 5.86 -3.67 4.82
N LYS A 98 6.79 -2.95 5.46
CA LYS A 98 7.77 -2.12 4.75
C LYS A 98 8.74 -2.98 3.97
N GLU A 99 9.27 -4.00 4.63
CA GLU A 99 10.14 -4.99 4.01
C GLU A 99 9.33 -5.98 3.16
N PRO A 100 9.63 -6.11 1.84
CA PRO A 100 9.00 -7.10 0.96
C PRO A 100 8.96 -8.53 1.52
N ALA A 101 10.02 -8.92 2.25
CA ALA A 101 10.16 -10.25 2.82
C ALA A 101 9.20 -10.54 3.99
N GLU A 102 8.64 -9.50 4.62
CA GLU A 102 7.68 -9.63 5.72
C GLU A 102 6.22 -9.76 5.23
N ARG A 103 5.99 -9.52 3.94
CA ARG A 103 4.68 -9.65 3.31
C ARG A 103 4.36 -11.13 3.02
N TYR A 104 3.28 -11.41 2.29
CA TYR A 104 3.01 -12.78 1.86
C TYR A 104 3.93 -13.17 0.69
N PRO A 105 4.31 -14.45 0.56
CA PRO A 105 5.23 -14.91 -0.48
C PRO A 105 4.77 -14.57 -1.90
N ASP A 106 3.46 -14.47 -2.11
CA ASP A 106 2.87 -14.00 -3.36
C ASP A 106 1.46 -13.41 -3.13
N VAL A 107 0.89 -12.83 -4.19
CA VAL A 107 -0.45 -12.23 -4.18
C VAL A 107 -1.54 -13.28 -3.95
N SER A 108 -1.35 -14.53 -4.38
CA SER A 108 -2.34 -15.59 -4.19
C SER A 108 -2.47 -15.96 -2.71
N ALA A 109 -1.36 -16.03 -1.99
CA ALA A 109 -1.32 -16.24 -0.55
C ALA A 109 -1.98 -15.07 0.21
N ALA A 110 -1.74 -13.82 -0.20
CA ALA A 110 -2.42 -12.66 0.38
C ALA A 110 -3.94 -12.71 0.15
N LEU A 111 -4.39 -13.06 -1.06
CA LEU A 111 -5.81 -13.21 -1.38
C LEU A 111 -6.49 -14.34 -0.61
N ALA A 112 -5.79 -15.46 -0.40
CA ALA A 112 -6.29 -16.55 0.42
C ALA A 112 -6.54 -16.09 1.86
N ALA A 113 -5.57 -15.39 2.45
CA ALA A 113 -5.69 -14.84 3.81
C ALA A 113 -6.81 -13.79 3.92
N LEU A 114 -6.96 -12.91 2.92
CA LEU A 114 -8.08 -11.95 2.87
C LEU A 114 -9.44 -12.66 2.85
N ARG A 115 -9.57 -13.74 2.07
CA ARG A 115 -10.84 -14.49 2.01
C ARG A 115 -11.17 -15.18 3.32
N GLU A 116 -10.16 -15.75 3.98
CA GLU A 116 -10.35 -16.38 5.29
C GLU A 116 -10.80 -15.35 6.33
N ALA A 117 -10.13 -14.20 6.39
CA ALA A 117 -10.47 -13.11 7.31
C ALA A 117 -11.84 -12.46 7.07
N LEU A 118 -12.40 -12.58 5.85
CA LEU A 118 -13.75 -12.11 5.51
C LEU A 118 -14.86 -13.08 5.91
N LEU A 119 -14.51 -14.34 6.20
CA LEU A 119 -15.47 -15.41 6.53
C LEU A 119 -15.57 -15.64 8.05
N GLU A 120 -14.70 -15.02 8.85
CA GLU A 120 -14.80 -14.94 10.32
C GLU A 120 -15.81 -13.88 10.77
#